data_AF-A0AB39NIM4-F1
#
_entry.id   AF-A0AB39NIM4-F1
#
_cell.length_a   1.000
_cell.length_b   1.000
_cell.length_c   1.000
_cell.angle_alpha   90.00
_cell.angle_beta   90.00
_cell.angle_gamma   90.00
#
_symmetry.space_group_name_H-M   'P 1'
#
loop_
_entity.id
_entity.type
_entity.pdbx_description
1 polymer ?
#
loop_
_entity_poly.entity_id
_entity_poly.type
_entity_poly.pdbx_seq_one_letter_code
_entity_poly.pdbx_strand_id
1 'polypeptide(L)'
;MRPVPDEAADRCGFLVASPLALTEVHQVATVRAGRAAADAVLRTLTERVRQMRLVLAPTTPEIPDAALTVRARYASPDLDLVDAVNVALAAEYDTDAVLTRDFRNFRTVRPVGGRYPCFRSLPDDL
;
A
#
# COMPACT_ATOMS: atom_id res chain seq x y z
N MET A 1 16.27 2.02 -16.78
CA MET A 1 16.50 1.30 -15.51
C MET A 1 15.21 1.42 -14.71
N ARG A 2 14.61 0.33 -14.22
CA ARG A 2 13.40 0.44 -13.39
C ARG A 2 13.82 1.07 -12.04
N PRO A 3 13.11 2.09 -11.53
CA PRO A 3 13.42 2.67 -10.23
C PRO A 3 13.36 1.60 -9.15
N VAL A 4 14.33 1.59 -8.25
CA VAL A 4 14.29 0.75 -7.05
C VAL A 4 13.17 1.29 -6.14
N PRO A 5 12.41 0.47 -5.39
CA PRO A 5 11.26 0.92 -4.61
C PRO A 5 11.51 2.15 -3.72
N ASP A 6 12.74 2.31 -3.21
CA ASP A 6 13.14 3.46 -2.40
C ASP A 6 13.19 4.77 -3.21
N GLU A 7 13.66 4.73 -4.45
CA GLU A 7 13.68 5.89 -5.36
C GLU A 7 12.25 6.35 -5.69
N ALA A 8 11.33 5.40 -5.87
CA ALA A 8 9.93 5.69 -6.11
C ALA A 8 9.24 6.29 -4.89
N ALA A 9 9.49 5.71 -3.71
CA ALA A 9 9.03 6.26 -2.44
C ALA A 9 9.54 7.70 -2.22
N ASP A 10 10.78 7.98 -2.62
CA ASP A 10 11.39 9.29 -2.43
C ASP A 10 10.81 10.37 -3.36
N ARG A 11 10.33 9.99 -4.55
CA ARG A 11 9.62 10.87 -5.50
C ARG A 11 8.17 11.18 -5.09
N CYS A 12 7.57 10.41 -4.18
CA CYS A 12 6.24 10.70 -3.63
C CYS A 12 6.30 11.87 -2.63
N GLY A 13 5.33 12.79 -2.71
CA GLY A 13 5.21 13.90 -1.75
C GLY A 13 5.04 13.41 -0.31
N PHE A 14 4.17 12.42 -0.12
CA PHE A 14 4.12 11.59 1.09
C PHE A 14 3.56 10.21 0.73
N LEU A 15 3.78 9.23 1.60
CA LEU A 15 3.23 7.89 1.50
C LEU A 15 2.06 7.74 2.48
N VAL A 16 1.12 6.86 2.16
CA VAL A 16 0.06 6.42 3.07
C VAL A 16 0.15 4.90 3.19
N ALA A 17 0.09 4.38 4.41
CA ALA A 17 0.00 2.95 4.65
C ALA A 17 -0.95 2.64 5.81
N SER A 18 -1.61 1.49 5.74
CA SER A 18 -2.29 0.91 6.90
C SER A 18 -1.27 0.35 7.90
N PRO A 19 -1.52 0.43 9.22
CA PRO A 19 -0.77 -0.34 10.21
C PRO A 19 -0.75 -1.85 9.92
N LEU A 20 -1.77 -2.39 9.23
CA LEU A 20 -1.80 -3.79 8.81
C LEU A 20 -0.65 -4.14 7.87
N ALA A 21 -0.30 -3.25 6.94
CA ALA A 21 0.80 -3.47 5.99
C ALA A 21 2.16 -3.58 6.70
N LEU A 22 2.32 -2.98 7.89
CA LEU A 22 3.55 -3.13 8.68
C LEU A 22 3.78 -4.58 9.12
N THR A 23 2.70 -5.30 9.41
CA THR A 23 2.79 -6.72 9.82
C THR A 23 3.28 -7.59 8.67
N GLU A 24 2.78 -7.37 7.45
CA GLU A 24 3.21 -8.10 6.27
C GLU A 24 4.65 -7.75 5.87
N VAL A 25 5.00 -6.46 5.90
CA VAL A 25 6.37 -6.01 5.64
C VAL A 25 7.34 -6.66 6.63
N HIS A 26 7.01 -6.66 7.92
CA HIS A 26 7.86 -7.27 8.96
C HIS A 26 7.98 -8.78 8.77
N GLN A 27 6.88 -9.47 8.48
CA GLN A 27 6.87 -10.91 8.26
C GLN A 27 7.67 -11.30 7.00
N VAL A 28 7.45 -10.62 5.88
CA VAL A 28 8.18 -10.87 4.63
C VAL A 28 9.67 -10.59 4.80
N ALA A 29 10.04 -9.48 5.45
CA ALA A 29 11.44 -9.18 5.75
C ALA A 29 12.07 -10.22 6.69
N THR A 30 11.33 -10.68 7.69
CA THR A 30 11.78 -11.73 8.61
C THR A 30 12.06 -13.04 7.87
N VAL A 31 11.16 -13.47 6.99
CA VAL A 31 11.31 -14.69 6.19
C VAL A 31 12.49 -14.59 5.22
N ARG A 32 12.71 -13.42 4.61
CA ARG A 32 13.74 -13.25 3.56
C ARG A 32 15.13 -12.92 4.08
N ALA A 33 15.24 -12.20 5.19
CA ALA A 33 16.49 -11.61 5.65
C ALA A 33 16.68 -11.68 7.19
N GLY A 34 15.77 -12.33 7.90
CA GLY A 34 15.83 -12.48 9.35
C GLY A 34 15.25 -11.30 10.11
N ARG A 35 15.04 -11.50 11.42
CA ARG A 35 14.36 -10.54 12.30
C ARG A 35 15.10 -9.20 12.42
N ALA A 36 16.43 -9.22 12.47
CA ALA A 36 17.21 -7.99 12.56
C ALA A 36 17.00 -7.06 11.35
N ALA A 37 16.86 -7.61 10.15
CA ALA A 37 16.55 -6.86 8.94
C ALA A 37 15.11 -6.33 8.98
N ALA A 38 14.15 -7.14 9.44
CA ALA A 38 12.75 -6.70 9.61
C ALA A 38 12.62 -5.53 10.58
N ASP A 39 13.32 -5.58 11.72
CA ASP A 39 13.32 -4.50 12.71
C ASP A 39 14.01 -3.23 12.16
N ALA A 40 15.05 -3.39 11.32
CA ALA A 40 15.67 -2.27 10.62
C ALA A 40 14.69 -1.59 9.64
N VAL A 41 13.94 -2.37 8.85
CA VAL A 41 12.90 -1.85 7.95
C VAL A 41 11.83 -1.10 8.75
N LEU A 42 11.34 -1.66 9.86
CA LEU A 42 10.32 -1.01 10.69
C LEU A 42 10.82 0.31 11.30
N ARG A 43 12.10 0.38 11.72
CA ARG A 43 12.72 1.63 12.17
C ARG A 43 12.77 2.68 11.06
N THR A 44 13.13 2.30 9.83
CA THR A 44 13.11 3.20 8.67
C THR A 44 11.70 3.74 8.39
N LEU A 45 10.67 2.89 8.43
CA LEU A 45 9.28 3.32 8.26
C LEU A 45 8.84 4.28 9.38
N THR A 46 9.20 3.97 10.63
CA THR A 46 8.92 4.83 11.79
C THR A 46 9.58 6.21 11.64
N GLU A 47 10.81 6.27 11.15
CA GLU A 47 11.49 7.53 10.90
C GLU A 47 10.78 8.35 9.80
N ARG A 48 10.34 7.70 8.71
CA ARG A 48 9.52 8.39 7.69
C ARG A 48 8.22 8.94 8.28
N VAL A 49 7.59 8.24 9.25
CA VAL A 49 6.42 8.77 9.96
C VAL A 49 6.76 10.01 10.78
N ARG A 50 7.87 9.98 11.53
CA ARG A 50 8.35 11.14 12.31
C ARG A 50 8.65 12.35 11.42
N GLN A 51 9.13 12.10 10.21
CA GLN A 51 9.43 13.11 9.19
C GLN A 51 8.20 13.56 8.38
N MET A 52 6.99 13.05 8.70
CA MET A 52 5.75 13.29 7.94
C MET A 52 5.85 12.88 6.46
N ARG A 53 6.78 11.98 6.13
CA ARG A 53 6.95 11.38 4.80
C ARG A 53 6.12 10.12 4.60
N LEU A 54 5.60 9.55 5.69
CA LEU A 54 4.67 8.43 5.70
C LEU A 54 3.56 8.73 6.72
N VAL A 55 2.32 8.62 6.30
CA VAL A 55 1.15 8.62 7.17
C VAL A 55 0.76 7.18 7.42
N LEU A 56 0.75 6.77 8.68
CA LEU A 56 0.05 5.56 9.09
C LEU A 56 -1.42 5.94 9.29
N ALA A 57 -2.26 5.53 8.34
CA ALA A 57 -3.67 5.86 8.36
C ALA A 57 -4.32 5.30 9.63
N PRO A 58 -5.16 6.08 10.35
CA PRO A 58 -5.87 5.58 11.51
C PRO A 58 -6.69 4.33 11.17
N THR A 59 -6.63 3.33 12.04
CA THR A 59 -7.49 2.14 11.90
C THR A 59 -8.88 2.50 12.40
N THR A 60 -9.80 2.77 11.49
CA THR A 60 -11.21 2.99 11.80
C THR A 60 -12.06 1.80 11.34
N PRO A 61 -13.28 1.60 11.86
CA PRO A 61 -14.17 0.52 11.41
C PRO A 61 -14.56 0.61 9.92
N GLU A 62 -14.61 1.82 9.36
CA GLU A 62 -15.02 2.06 7.98
C GLU A 62 -14.02 1.49 6.97
N ILE A 63 -12.73 1.42 7.34
CA ILE A 63 -11.67 0.91 6.46
C ILE A 63 -11.85 -0.60 6.20
N PRO A 64 -11.98 -1.49 7.21
CA PRO A 64 -12.36 -2.88 6.99
C PRO A 64 -13.67 -3.07 6.23
N ASP A 65 -14.72 -2.29 6.52
CA ASP A 65 -16.01 -2.40 5.82
C ASP A 65 -15.88 -2.06 4.33
N ALA A 66 -15.13 -1.00 4.01
CA ALA A 66 -14.81 -0.64 2.63
C ALA A 66 -13.95 -1.72 1.95
N ALA A 67 -12.96 -2.27 2.65
CA ALA A 67 -12.13 -3.36 2.13
C ALA A 67 -12.95 -4.62 1.82
N LEU A 68 -13.87 -5.02 2.70
CA LEU A 68 -14.78 -6.14 2.45
C LEU A 68 -15.69 -5.88 1.24
N THR A 69 -16.17 -4.65 1.08
CA THR A 69 -16.96 -4.23 -0.10
C THR A 69 -16.13 -4.34 -1.38
N VAL A 70 -14.87 -3.92 -1.36
CA VAL A 70 -13.93 -4.07 -2.49
C VAL A 70 -13.73 -5.55 -2.82
N ARG A 71 -13.45 -6.40 -1.83
CA ARG A 71 -13.25 -7.85 -2.04
C ARG A 71 -14.48 -8.54 -2.60
N ALA A 72 -15.68 -8.17 -2.12
CA ALA A 72 -16.94 -8.70 -2.66
C ALA A 72 -17.15 -8.33 -4.14
N ARG A 73 -16.70 -7.14 -4.55
CA ARG A 73 -16.78 -6.68 -5.94
C ARG A 73 -15.77 -7.36 -6.86
N TYR A 74 -14.57 -7.64 -6.36
CA TYR A 74 -13.46 -8.23 -7.13
C TYR A 74 -13.17 -9.66 -6.64
N ALA A 75 -14.16 -10.55 -6.67
CA ALA A 75 -14.01 -11.94 -6.23
C ALA A 75 -12.93 -12.75 -7.00
N SER A 76 -12.42 -12.21 -8.10
CA SER A 76 -11.19 -12.65 -8.78
C SER A 76 -10.49 -11.40 -9.33
N PRO A 77 -9.24 -11.10 -8.95
CA PRO A 77 -8.32 -11.91 -8.13
C PRO A 77 -8.70 -11.98 -6.65
N ASP A 78 -8.24 -13.02 -5.94
CA ASP A 78 -8.36 -13.14 -4.48
C ASP A 78 -7.53 -12.05 -3.79
N LEU A 79 -8.08 -10.83 -3.77
CA LEU A 79 -7.45 -9.68 -3.17
C LEU A 79 -7.33 -9.94 -1.67
N ASP A 80 -6.10 -9.94 -1.16
CA ASP A 80 -5.88 -10.06 0.27
C ASP A 80 -6.43 -8.82 1.01
N LEU A 81 -6.49 -8.92 2.34
CA LEU A 81 -7.06 -7.85 3.14
C LEU A 81 -6.23 -6.55 3.04
N VAL A 82 -4.91 -6.63 2.96
CA VAL A 82 -4.05 -5.45 2.92
C VAL A 82 -4.16 -4.73 1.59
N ASP A 83 -4.20 -5.47 0.48
CA ASP A 83 -4.48 -4.93 -0.85
C ASP A 83 -5.87 -4.27 -0.90
N ALA A 84 -6.90 -4.90 -0.33
CA ALA A 84 -8.25 -4.32 -0.26
C ALA A 84 -8.31 -3.05 0.60
N VAL A 85 -7.59 -3.02 1.71
CA VAL A 85 -7.44 -1.83 2.56
C VAL A 85 -6.69 -0.74 1.82
N ASN A 86 -5.66 -1.06 1.04
CA ASN A 86 -4.94 -0.08 0.22
C ASN A 86 -5.84 0.55 -0.84
N VAL A 87 -6.77 -0.21 -1.44
CA VAL A 87 -7.79 0.33 -2.35
C VAL A 87 -8.74 1.29 -1.64
N ALA A 88 -9.16 0.97 -0.42
CA ALA A 88 -10.00 1.86 0.40
C ALA A 88 -9.26 3.15 0.79
N LEU A 89 -7.99 3.03 1.23
CA LEU A 89 -7.16 4.18 1.56
C LEU A 89 -6.87 5.07 0.34
N ALA A 90 -6.68 4.47 -0.84
CA ALA A 90 -6.49 5.25 -2.05
C ALA A 90 -7.72 6.14 -2.36
N ALA A 91 -8.92 5.67 -2.03
CA ALA A 91 -10.14 6.47 -2.15
C ALA A 91 -10.20 7.60 -1.12
N GLU A 92 -9.89 7.29 0.15
CA GLU A 92 -9.88 8.26 1.26
C GLU A 92 -8.88 9.39 1.02
N TYR A 93 -7.71 9.06 0.46
CA TYR A 93 -6.65 10.01 0.15
C TYR A 93 -6.68 10.53 -1.30
N ASP A 94 -7.78 10.29 -2.02
CA ASP A 94 -8.05 10.80 -3.37
C ASP A 94 -6.89 10.58 -4.37
N THR A 95 -6.36 9.35 -4.41
CA THR A 95 -5.21 8.99 -5.24
C THR A 95 -5.45 7.74 -6.08
N ASP A 96 -4.83 7.70 -7.24
CA ASP A 96 -4.72 6.51 -8.09
C ASP A 96 -3.33 5.87 -8.04
N ALA A 97 -2.37 6.43 -7.29
CA ALA A 97 -1.01 5.92 -7.21
C ALA A 97 -0.85 4.91 -6.07
N VAL A 98 -0.35 3.72 -6.38
CA VAL A 98 -0.04 2.66 -5.41
C VAL A 98 1.40 2.21 -5.60
N LEU A 99 2.20 2.29 -4.53
CA LEU A 99 3.55 1.73 -4.50
C LEU A 99 3.46 0.24 -4.16
N THR A 100 3.65 -0.63 -5.15
CA THR A 100 3.52 -2.07 -4.96
C THR A 100 4.51 -2.83 -5.81
N ARG A 101 4.93 -3.99 -5.31
CA ARG A 101 5.70 -4.96 -6.09
C ARG A 101 4.83 -5.92 -6.89
N ASP A 102 3.56 -6.09 -6.52
CA ASP A 102 2.62 -6.93 -7.26
C ASP A 102 1.56 -6.07 -7.97
N PHE A 103 2.00 -5.43 -9.05
CA PHE A 103 1.15 -4.56 -9.88
C PHE A 103 -0.01 -5.31 -10.56
N ARG A 104 0.03 -6.66 -10.63
CA ARG A 104 -1.00 -7.44 -11.34
C ARG A 104 -2.35 -7.34 -10.65
N ASN A 105 -2.37 -7.37 -9.32
CA ASN A 105 -3.60 -7.24 -8.53
C ASN A 105 -4.24 -5.87 -8.80
N PHE A 106 -3.49 -4.78 -8.68
CA PHE A 106 -4.03 -3.42 -8.84
C PHE A 106 -4.45 -3.08 -10.27
N ARG A 107 -3.92 -3.76 -11.31
CA ARG A 107 -4.39 -3.56 -12.70
C ARG A 107 -5.78 -4.15 -12.97
N THR A 108 -6.20 -5.13 -12.17
CA THR A 108 -7.53 -5.74 -12.27
C THR A 108 -8.61 -5.03 -11.44
N VAL A 109 -8.19 -4.13 -10.54
CA VAL A 109 -9.06 -3.36 -9.66
C VAL A 109 -9.20 -1.93 -10.19
N ARG A 110 -10.36 -1.29 -9.98
CA ARG A 110 -10.58 0.13 -10.29
C ARG A 110 -10.59 0.96 -9.01
N PRO A 111 -10.02 2.18 -9.04
CA PRO A 111 -10.17 3.15 -7.96
C PRO A 111 -11.65 3.36 -7.60
N VAL A 112 -11.95 3.42 -6.30
CA VAL A 112 -13.31 3.64 -5.81
C VAL A 112 -13.73 5.09 -6.12
N GLY A 113 -15.02 5.32 -6.36
CA GLY A 113 -15.58 6.64 -6.66
C GLY A 113 -15.50 7.07 -8.13
N GLY A 114 -14.80 6.33 -9.00
CA GLY A 114 -14.86 6.51 -10.46
C GLY A 114 -14.14 7.75 -11.01
N ARG A 115 -13.49 8.55 -10.17
CA ARG A 115 -12.70 9.72 -10.58
C ARG A 115 -11.51 9.33 -11.45
N TYR A 116 -10.86 8.22 -11.13
CA TYR A 116 -9.68 7.73 -11.82
C TYR A 116 -10.01 6.46 -12.61
N PRO A 117 -9.57 6.35 -13.88
CA PRO A 117 -9.94 5.22 -14.74
C PRO A 117 -9.20 3.92 -14.36
N CYS A 118 -8.03 4.01 -13.73
CA CYS A 118 -7.20 2.88 -13.29
C CYS A 118 -6.19 3.34 -12.24
N PHE A 119 -5.60 2.39 -11.51
CA PHE A 119 -4.45 2.67 -10.64
C PHE A 119 -3.16 2.81 -11.46
N ARG A 120 -2.30 3.75 -11.06
CA ARG A 120 -0.88 3.82 -11.41
C ARG A 120 -0.07 3.02 -10.40
N SER A 121 0.59 1.97 -10.86
CA SER A 121 1.44 1.09 -10.05
C SER A 121 2.89 1.58 -10.08
N LEU A 122 3.35 2.16 -8.98
CA LEU A 122 4.73 2.62 -8.85
C LEU A 122 5.61 1.43 -8.39
N PRO A 123 6.86 1.32 -8.89
CA PRO A 123 7.59 2.27 -9.72
C PRO A 123 7.32 2.16 -11.23
N ASP A 124 6.53 1.19 -11.68
CA ASP A 124 6.42 0.86 -13.11
C ASP A 124 5.72 1.96 -13.93
N ASP A 125 4.82 2.74 -13.31
CA ASP A 125 4.05 3.83 -13.93
C ASP A 125 4.53 5.24 -13.48
N LEU A 126 5.81 5.38 -13.09
CA LEU A 126 6.46 6.63 -12.65
C LEU A 126 6.87 7.61 -13.76
#